data_AF-D2DSG7-F1
#
_entry.id   AF-D2DSG7-F1
#
_cell.length_a   1.000
_cell.length_b   1.000
_cell.length_c   1.000
_cell.angle_alpha   90.00
_cell.angle_beta   90.00
_cell.angle_gamma   90.00
#
_symmetry.space_group_name_H-M   'P 1'
#
loop_
_entity.id
_entity.type
_entity.pdbx_description
1 polymer ?
#
loop_
_entity_poly.entity_id
_entity_poly.type
_entity_poly.pdbx_seq_one_letter_code
_entity_poly.pdbx_strand_id
1 'polypeptide(L)' 'VEGFIIEALKTKLVSARMDQNLRKVFVTSRVHRTFGRSQWQALHDTLSGWKTNLALVKESMQAIVSAPIVLAK' A
#
# COMPACT_ATOMS: atom_id res chain seq x y z
N VAL A 1 -2.64 28.95 7.45
CA VAL A 1 -2.30 27.65 6.82
C VAL A 1 -2.85 26.47 7.61
N GLU A 2 -2.75 26.46 8.95
CA GLU A 2 -3.27 25.37 9.78
C GLU A 2 -4.80 25.16 9.64
N GLY A 3 -5.59 26.23 9.57
CA GLY A 3 -7.04 26.14 9.32
C GLY A 3 -7.40 25.43 8.02
N PHE A 4 -6.65 25.69 6.95
CA PHE A 4 -6.82 25.01 5.66
C PHE A 4 -6.51 23.51 5.76
N ILE A 5 -5.50 23.13 6.53
CA ILE A 5 -5.14 21.72 6.73
C ILE A 5 -6.23 21.00 7.54
N ILE A 6 -6.82 21.65 8.54
CA ILE A 6 -7.94 21.12 9.31
C ILE A 6 -9.16 20.91 8.41
N GLU A 7 -9.48 21.87 7.54
CA GLU A 7 -10.57 21.74 6.57
C GLU A 7 -10.31 20.60 5.56
N ALA A 8 -9.08 20.48 5.07
CA ALA A 8 -8.69 19.39 4.18
C ALA A 8 -8.85 18.01 4.84
N LEU A 9 -8.47 17.87 6.12
CA LEU A 9 -8.66 16.63 6.89
C LEU A 9 -10.14 16.30 7.12
N LYS A 10 -10.98 17.32 7.38
CA LYS A 10 -12.43 17.15 7.56
C LYS A 10 -13.12 16.56 6.33
N THR A 11 -12.59 16.82 5.13
CA THR A 11 -13.16 16.28 3.88
C THR A 11 -13.01 14.77 3.73
N LYS A 12 -12.18 14.12 4.56
CA LYS A 12 -11.79 12.69 4.48
C LYS A 12 -11.12 12.27 3.16
N LEU A 13 -10.82 13.22 2.26
CA LEU A 13 -10.08 12.97 1.03
C LEU A 13 -8.57 12.87 1.27
N VAL A 14 -8.09 13.34 2.42
CA VAL A 14 -6.69 13.30 2.82
C VAL A 14 -6.61 12.89 4.28
N SER A 15 -5.78 11.89 4.56
CA SER A 15 -5.39 11.50 5.92
C SER A 15 -3.96 11.95 6.14
N ALA A 16 -3.73 12.80 7.14
CA ALA A 16 -2.42 13.34 7.46
C ALA A 16 -2.29 13.64 8.96
N ARG A 17 -1.05 13.65 9.46
CA ARG A 17 -0.68 14.07 10.82
C ARG A 17 0.10 15.37 10.75
N MET A 18 -0.32 16.38 11.50
CA MET A 18 0.41 17.65 11.64
C MET A 18 1.34 17.59 12.85
N ASP A 19 2.59 18.00 12.65
CA ASP A 19 3.54 18.32 13.70
C ASP A 19 3.80 19.83 13.69
N GLN A 20 3.20 20.52 14.66
CA GLN A 20 3.26 21.98 14.74
C GLN A 20 4.63 22.48 15.22
N ASN A 21 5.32 21.72 16.07
CA ASN A 21 6.63 22.07 16.61
C ASN A 21 7.71 22.03 15.52
N LEU A 22 7.65 21.00 14.67
CA LEU A 22 8.54 20.87 13.51
C LEU A 22 8.02 21.61 12.26
N ARG A 23 6.87 22.29 12.36
CA ARG A 23 6.17 22.97 11.24
C ARG A 23 6.03 22.07 10.01
N LYS A 24 5.73 20.78 10.21
CA LYS A 24 5.69 19.76 9.15
C LYS A 24 4.39 18.97 9.17
N VAL A 25 3.90 18.59 7.99
CA VAL A 25 2.70 17.76 7.84
C VAL A 25 3.07 16.46 7.15
N PHE A 26 2.81 15.34 7.82
CA PHE A 26 3.02 14.00 7.31
C PHE A 26 1.73 13.50 6.68
N VAL A 27 1.71 13.28 5.36
CA VAL A 27 0.51 12.82 4.66
C VAL A 27 0.54 11.30 4.49
N THR A 28 -0.44 10.61 5.07
CA THR A 28 -0.54 9.14 5.11
C THR A 28 -1.31 8.58 3.92
N SER A 29 -2.42 9.21 3.54
CA SER A 29 -3.23 8.77 2.41
C SER A 29 -3.90 9.96 1.73
N ARG A 30 -4.07 9.86 0.42
CA ARG A 30 -4.74 10.86 -0.41
C ARG A 30 -5.66 10.13 -1.39
N VAL A 31 -6.93 10.48 -1.40
CA VAL A 31 -7.87 10.07 -2.44
C VAL A 31 -7.62 10.94 -3.67
N HIS A 32 -7.07 10.37 -4.74
CA HIS A 32 -6.97 11.08 -6.02
C HIS A 32 -8.37 11.18 -6.64
N ARG A 33 -8.77 12.41 -6.98
CA ARG A 33 -10.09 12.64 -7.62
C ARG A 33 -10.15 12.08 -9.04
N THR A 34 -9.01 11.99 -9.74
CA THR A 34 -8.82 11.28 -11.00
C THR A 34 -7.37 10.79 -11.11
N PHE A 35 -7.16 9.56 -11.59
CA PHE A 35 -5.82 9.05 -11.93
C PHE A 35 -5.48 9.39 -13.39
N GLY A 36 -4.34 10.03 -13.60
CA GLY A 36 -3.66 10.18 -14.86
C GLY A 36 -2.81 8.95 -15.22
N ARG A 37 -2.23 8.95 -16.41
CA ARG A 37 -1.54 7.78 -16.98
C ARG A 37 -0.40 7.25 -16.12
N SER A 38 0.40 8.12 -15.51
CA SER A 38 1.50 7.70 -14.62
C SER A 38 1.01 7.01 -13.36
N GLN A 39 -0.10 7.48 -12.79
CA GLN A 39 -0.72 6.88 -11.60
C GLN A 39 -1.35 5.52 -11.94
N TRP A 40 -1.97 5.39 -13.12
CA TRP A 40 -2.46 4.10 -13.61
C TRP A 40 -1.33 3.11 -13.85
N GLN A 41 -0.18 3.55 -14.39
CA GLN A 41 0.98 2.69 -14.56
C GLN A 41 1.52 2.20 -13.21
N ALA A 42 1.70 3.11 -12.25
CA ALA A 42 2.16 2.73 -10.90
C ALA A 42 1.20 1.75 -10.21
N LEU A 43 -0.12 1.94 -10.38
CA LEU A 43 -1.12 1.01 -9.87
C LEU A 43 -1.01 -0.36 -10.56
N HIS A 44 -0.90 -0.38 -11.89
CA HIS A 44 -0.73 -1.61 -12.67
C HIS A 44 0.50 -2.39 -12.20
N ASP A 45 1.63 -1.71 -12.03
CA ASP A 45 2.89 -2.34 -11.62
C ASP A 45 2.78 -2.90 -10.20
N THR A 46 2.13 -2.17 -9.30
CA THR A 46 1.85 -2.63 -7.93
C THR A 46 0.99 -3.89 -7.92
N LEU A 47 -0.11 -3.89 -8.69
CA LEU A 47 -1.02 -5.03 -8.78
C LEU A 47 -0.38 -6.24 -9.47
N SER A 48 0.44 -6.02 -10.50
CA SER A 48 1.20 -7.07 -11.17
C SER A 48 2.23 -7.70 -10.23
N GLY A 49 2.91 -6.88 -9.43
CA GLY A 49 3.80 -7.33 -8.36
C GLY A 49 3.07 -8.20 -7.34
N TRP A 50 1.90 -7.76 -6.86
CA TRP A 50 1.08 -8.56 -5.94
C TRP A 50 0.66 -9.90 -6.53
N LYS A 51 0.21 -9.93 -7.79
CA LYS A 51 -0.16 -11.17 -8.48
C LYS A 51 1.02 -12.16 -8.51
N THR A 52 2.21 -11.67 -8.87
CA THR A 52 3.42 -12.49 -8.96
C THR A 52 3.82 -13.02 -7.59
N ASN A 53 3.81 -12.16 -6.57
CA ASN A 53 4.14 -12.55 -5.20
C ASN A 53 3.17 -13.60 -4.64
N LEU A 54 1.87 -13.44 -4.90
CA LEU A 54 0.86 -14.42 -4.48
C LEU A 54 1.01 -15.76 -5.21
N ALA A 55 1.37 -15.75 -6.49
CA ALA A 55 1.65 -16.98 -7.24
C ALA A 55 2.86 -17.72 -6.64
N LEU A 56 3.95 -17.00 -6.37
CA LEU A 56 5.15 -17.56 -5.74
C LEU A 56 4.84 -18.19 -4.37
N VAL A 57 4.07 -17.50 -3.53
CA VAL A 57 3.67 -18.02 -2.21
C VAL A 57 2.83 -19.28 -2.36
N LYS A 58 1.88 -19.29 -3.29
CA LYS A 58 1.06 -20.47 -3.58
C LYS A 58 1.91 -21.66 -4.02
N GLU A 59 2.83 -21.46 -4.95
CA GLU A 59 3.73 -22.50 -5.44
C GLU A 59 4.65 -23.04 -4.32
N SER A 60 5.20 -22.14 -3.51
CA SER A 60 6.02 -22.49 -2.35
C SER A 60 5.23 -23.33 -1.34
N MET A 61 3.98 -22.95 -1.06
CA MET A 61 3.09 -23.72 -0.19
C MET A 61 2.76 -25.10 -0.78
N GLN A 62 2.48 -25.18 -2.08
CA GLN A 62 2.24 -26.46 -2.76
C GLN A 62 3.47 -27.37 -2.70
N ALA A 63 4.67 -26.81 -2.89
CA ALA A 63 5.91 -27.56 -2.76
C ALA A 63 6.11 -28.11 -1.33
N ILE A 64 5.80 -27.32 -0.30
CA ILE A 64 5.88 -27.76 1.11
C ILE A 64 4.88 -28.88 1.39
N VAL A 65 3.64 -28.76 0.91
CA VAL A 65 2.59 -29.79 1.12
C VAL A 65 2.90 -31.08 0.35
N SER A 66 3.52 -30.97 -0.82
CA SER A 66 3.85 -32.11 -1.67
C SER A 66 5.18 -32.77 -1.28
N ALA A 67 6.03 -32.09 -0.51
CA ALA A 67 7.26 -32.64 -0.01
C ALA A 67 6.93 -33.77 0.99
N PRO A 68 7.40 -35.01 0.76
CA PRO A 68 7.22 -36.07 1.74
C PRO A 68 7.91 -35.65 3.04
N ILE A 69 7.18 -35.73 4.15
CA ILE A 69 7.73 -35.61 5.50
C ILE A 69 8.65 -36.83 5.67
N VAL A 70 9.90 -36.71 5.23
CA VAL A 70 10.92 -37.72 5.56
C VAL A 70 11.17 -37.53 7.05
N LEU A 71 10.49 -38.38 7.82
CA LEU A 71 10.70 -38.57 9.24
C LEU A 71 12.20 -38.82 9.44
N ALA A 72 12.93 -37.79 9.88
CA ALA A 72 14.32 -37.93 10.27
C ALA A 72 14.34 -38.88 11.48
N LYS A 73 14.79 -40.11 11.25
CA LYS A 73 15.17 -41.06 12.28
C LYS A 73 16.57 -40.74 12.79
#